data_AF-A0A178ZX97-F1
#
_entry.id   AF-A0A178ZX97-F1
#
_cell.length_a   1.000
_cell.length_b   1.000
_cell.length_c   1.000
_cell.angle_alpha   90.00
_cell.angle_beta   90.00
_cell.angle_gamma   90.00
#
_symmetry.space_group_name_H-M   'P 1'
#
loop_
_entity.id
_entity.type
_entity.pdbx_description
1 polymer ?
#
loop_
_entity_poly.entity_id
_entity_poly.type
_entity_poly.pdbx_seq_one_letter_code
_entity_poly.pdbx_strand_id
1 'polypeptide(L)'
;MAILNPEYGKTYGQYKQATDNVLSWIRALYNRPSTTPLNNHLQLAVSAVRDGIQMPENVVENLETAINLRRKTAEFHRQNGTSDHGHEYMITVLQTISTIFSPSRPTTPEPISAFYTEQAQYASYMAIRLVGEKKEFTFKKKRQE
;
A
#
# COMPACT_ATOMS: atom_id res chain seq x y z
N MET A 1 9.27 6.04 39.96
CA MET A 1 10.50 6.89 39.94
C MET A 1 11.38 6.47 38.76
N ALA A 2 10.97 6.75 37.51
CA ALA A 2 11.71 6.32 36.30
C ALA A 2 12.60 7.44 35.68
N ILE A 3 12.58 8.64 36.27
CA ILE A 3 13.15 9.86 35.67
C ILE A 3 14.68 9.97 35.91
N LEU A 4 15.28 9.11 36.73
CA LEU A 4 16.70 9.20 37.11
C LEU A 4 17.63 8.25 36.34
N ASN A 5 17.14 7.49 35.35
CA ASN A 5 18.03 6.65 34.53
C ASN A 5 18.63 7.49 33.37
N PRO A 6 19.93 7.84 33.38
CA PRO A 6 20.56 8.63 32.31
C PRO A 6 20.53 7.91 30.95
N GLU A 7 20.51 6.58 30.94
CA GLU A 7 20.38 5.80 29.70
C GLU A 7 18.99 5.92 29.09
N TYR A 8 17.96 6.06 29.93
CA TYR A 8 16.60 6.33 29.46
C TYR A 8 16.53 7.71 28.80
N GLY A 9 17.11 8.75 29.42
CA GLY A 9 17.13 10.10 28.83
C GLY A 9 17.84 10.15 27.48
N LYS A 10 18.97 9.45 27.35
CA LYS A 10 19.71 9.33 26.09
C LYS A 10 18.87 8.60 25.02
N THR A 11 18.30 7.45 25.36
CA THR A 11 17.41 6.69 24.47
C THR A 11 16.22 7.53 24.02
N TYR A 12 15.65 8.30 24.95
CA TYR A 12 14.51 9.17 24.72
C TYR A 12 14.79 10.27 23.70
N GLY A 13 15.93 10.96 23.85
CA GLY A 13 16.36 11.98 22.89
C GLY A 13 16.61 11.38 21.49
N GLN A 14 17.31 10.24 21.43
CA GLN A 14 17.68 9.60 20.18
C GLN A 14 16.47 9.15 19.36
N TYR A 15 15.50 8.46 19.98
CA TYR A 15 14.34 8.00 19.22
C TYR A 15 13.47 9.17 18.74
N LYS A 16 13.37 10.25 19.54
CA LYS A 16 12.62 11.45 19.17
C LYS A 16 13.24 12.11 17.94
N GLN A 17 14.54 12.35 17.99
CA GLN A 17 15.27 12.94 16.86
C GLN A 17 15.14 12.09 15.59
N ALA A 18 15.33 10.76 15.71
CA ALA A 18 15.18 9.85 14.59
C ALA A 18 13.75 9.86 14.00
N THR A 19 12.72 9.93 14.86
CA THR A 19 11.32 10.07 14.42
C THR A 19 11.11 11.38 13.66
N ASP A 20 11.59 12.49 14.22
CA ASP A 20 11.42 13.82 13.63
C ASP A 20 12.13 13.91 12.28
N ASN A 21 13.31 13.31 12.12
CA ASN A 21 14.03 13.25 10.86
C ASN A 21 13.18 12.59 9.75
N VAL A 22 12.56 11.43 10.05
CA VAL A 22 11.69 10.72 9.10
C VAL A 22 10.46 11.55 8.74
N LEU A 23 9.74 12.07 9.75
CA LEU A 23 8.52 12.84 9.51
C LEU A 23 8.81 14.18 8.81
N SER A 24 9.94 14.83 9.13
CA SER A 24 10.42 16.04 8.47
C SER A 24 10.70 15.78 7.00
N TRP A 25 11.44 14.72 6.68
CA TRP A 25 11.72 14.34 5.30
C TRP A 25 10.44 14.12 4.50
N ILE A 26 9.47 13.34 5.01
CA ILE A 26 8.19 13.09 4.33
C ILE A 26 7.42 14.40 4.05
N ARG A 27 7.38 15.31 5.03
CA ARG A 27 6.69 16.61 4.87
C ARG A 27 7.40 17.50 3.84
N ALA A 28 8.73 17.49 3.83
CA ALA A 28 9.54 18.30 2.94
C ALA A 28 9.31 17.95 1.46
N LEU A 29 9.03 16.69 1.12
CA LEU A 29 8.71 16.26 -0.25
C LEU A 29 7.55 17.04 -0.88
N TYR A 30 6.60 17.50 -0.05
CA TYR A 30 5.38 18.17 -0.49
C TYR A 30 5.17 19.55 0.15
N ASN A 31 6.24 20.17 0.65
CA ASN A 31 6.22 21.48 1.31
C ASN A 31 5.13 21.60 2.41
N ARG A 32 4.96 20.55 3.21
CA ARG A 32 3.95 20.52 4.28
C ARG A 32 4.50 21.09 5.60
N PRO A 33 3.69 21.82 6.38
CA PRO A 33 4.14 22.46 7.62
C PRO A 33 4.39 21.43 8.72
N SER A 34 5.12 21.85 9.77
CA SER A 34 5.45 20.97 10.88
C SER A 34 4.22 20.50 11.68
N THR A 35 3.12 21.26 11.62
CA THR A 35 1.82 20.98 12.24
C THR A 35 0.98 19.94 11.51
N THR A 36 1.51 19.34 10.44
CA THR A 36 0.81 18.30 9.68
C THR A 36 0.40 17.14 10.60
N PRO A 37 -0.89 16.74 10.63
CA PRO A 37 -1.34 15.61 11.44
C PRO A 37 -0.62 14.30 11.09
N LEU A 38 -0.45 13.42 12.08
CA LEU A 38 0.28 12.16 11.86
C LEU A 38 -0.37 11.28 10.77
N ASN A 39 -1.71 11.22 10.72
CA ASN A 39 -2.45 10.48 9.69
C ASN A 39 -2.10 10.92 8.26
N ASN A 40 -1.78 12.20 8.08
CA ASN A 40 -1.42 12.73 6.77
C ASN A 40 -0.03 12.25 6.34
N HIS A 41 0.87 11.90 7.26
CA HIS A 41 2.21 11.41 6.90
C HIS A 41 2.15 10.07 6.14
N LEU A 42 1.20 9.19 6.47
CA LEU A 42 1.00 7.95 5.74
C LEU A 42 0.53 8.22 4.30
N GLN A 43 -0.37 9.18 4.10
CA GLN A 43 -0.82 9.58 2.77
C GLN A 43 0.31 10.21 1.94
N LEU A 44 1.18 11.00 2.58
CA LEU A 44 2.36 11.58 1.95
C LEU A 44 3.38 10.48 1.58
N ALA A 45 3.59 9.48 2.44
CA ALA A 45 4.44 8.33 2.14
C ALA A 45 3.93 7.52 0.94
N VAL A 46 2.63 7.24 0.87
CA VAL A 46 2.01 6.57 -0.28
C VAL A 46 2.18 7.39 -1.55
N SER A 47 1.98 8.71 -1.46
CA SER A 47 2.20 9.61 -2.60
C SER A 47 3.65 9.58 -3.07
N ALA A 48 4.62 9.58 -2.15
CA ALA A 48 6.03 9.59 -2.48
C ALA A 48 6.45 8.35 -3.30
N VAL A 49 6.01 7.17 -2.85
CA VAL A 49 6.28 5.92 -3.58
C VAL A 49 5.59 5.90 -4.94
N ARG A 50 4.36 6.41 -5.04
CA ARG A 50 3.64 6.54 -6.32
C ARG A 50 4.36 7.48 -7.29
N ASP A 51 4.97 8.54 -6.77
CA ASP A 51 5.76 9.50 -7.53
C ASP A 51 7.17 8.98 -7.85
N GLY A 52 7.49 7.72 -7.48
CA GLY A 52 8.77 7.07 -7.73
C GLY A 52 9.91 7.54 -6.81
N ILE A 53 9.59 8.26 -5.74
CA ILE A 53 10.57 8.75 -4.77
C ILE A 53 11.01 7.61 -3.87
N GLN A 54 12.31 7.32 -3.89
CA GLN A 54 12.91 6.34 -2.98
C GLN A 54 13.30 7.01 -1.66
N MET A 55 13.25 6.24 -0.57
CA MET A 55 13.71 6.71 0.73
C MET A 55 15.25 6.76 0.76
N PRO A 56 15.86 7.92 1.07
CA PRO A 56 17.31 8.02 1.22
C PRO A 56 17.83 7.11 2.34
N GLU A 57 19.03 6.56 2.20
CA GLU A 57 19.66 5.63 3.16
C GLU A 57 19.70 6.19 4.58
N ASN A 58 20.11 7.45 4.74
CA ASN A 58 20.13 8.11 6.05
C ASN A 58 18.72 8.21 6.67
N VAL A 59 17.66 8.29 5.88
CA VAL A 59 16.27 8.30 6.38
C VAL A 59 15.83 6.88 6.75
N VAL A 60 16.26 5.86 6.00
CA VAL A 60 16.05 4.45 6.35
C VAL A 60 16.70 4.13 7.71
N GLU A 61 17.95 4.52 7.92
CA GLU A 61 18.64 4.34 9.20
C GLU A 61 17.92 5.03 10.37
N ASN A 62 17.43 6.26 10.14
CA ASN A 62 16.61 6.97 11.12
C ASN A 62 15.29 6.23 11.41
N LEU A 63 14.65 5.67 10.40
CA LEU A 63 13.40 4.90 10.55
C LEU A 63 13.61 3.65 11.39
N GLU A 64 14.63 2.86 11.08
CA GLU A 64 15.00 1.67 11.85
C GLU A 64 15.38 2.01 13.29
N THR A 65 16.19 3.06 13.47
CA THR A 65 16.57 3.57 14.79
C THR A 65 15.35 3.99 15.60
N ALA A 66 14.43 4.75 15.00
CA ALA A 66 13.22 5.21 15.65
C ALA A 66 12.33 4.04 16.09
N ILE A 67 12.11 3.04 15.23
CA ILE A 67 11.32 1.84 15.54
C ILE A 67 11.96 1.07 16.70
N ASN A 68 13.25 0.78 16.60
CA ASN A 68 13.96 -0.05 17.58
C ASN A 68 14.01 0.61 18.97
N LEU A 69 14.37 1.89 19.03
CA LEU A 69 14.46 2.60 20.30
C LEU A 69 13.07 2.85 20.90
N ARG A 70 12.04 3.15 20.10
CA ARG A 70 10.67 3.26 20.61
C ARG A 70 10.15 1.95 21.18
N ARG A 71 10.45 0.81 20.54
CA ARG A 71 10.07 -0.52 21.05
C ARG A 71 10.73 -0.82 22.39
N LYS A 72 12.04 -0.54 22.53
CA LYS A 72 12.75 -0.67 23.81
C LYS A 72 12.14 0.22 24.90
N THR A 73 11.81 1.47 24.56
CA THR A 73 11.17 2.40 25.49
C THR A 73 9.76 1.94 25.89
N ALA A 74 8.95 1.47 24.93
CA ALA A 74 7.61 0.94 25.21
C ALA A 74 7.66 -0.27 26.15
N GLU A 75 8.61 -1.18 25.95
CA GLU A 75 8.87 -2.31 26.83
C GLU A 75 9.25 -1.84 28.24
N PHE A 76 10.18 -0.89 28.37
CA PHE A 76 10.55 -0.29 29.65
C PHE A 76 9.35 0.32 30.37
N HIS A 77 8.47 1.05 29.66
CA HIS A 77 7.25 1.60 30.25
C HIS A 77 6.29 0.51 30.71
N ARG A 78 6.14 -0.58 29.94
CA ARG A 78 5.29 -1.72 30.29
C ARG A 78 5.76 -2.41 31.57
N GLN A 79 7.06 -2.67 31.68
CA GLN A 79 7.66 -3.28 32.87
C GLN A 79 7.52 -2.40 34.12
N ASN A 80 7.53 -1.07 33.96
CA ASN A 80 7.40 -0.13 35.06
C ASN A 80 5.95 0.31 35.35
N GLY A 81 4.95 -0.27 34.68
CA GLY A 81 3.54 0.10 34.87
C GLY A 81 3.19 1.51 34.41
N THR A 82 3.97 2.10 33.50
CA THR A 82 3.80 3.45 32.94
C THR A 82 3.54 3.44 31.44
N SER A 83 3.10 2.31 30.90
CA SER A 83 2.80 2.14 29.47
C SER A 83 1.66 3.08 29.04
N ASP A 84 1.88 3.78 27.92
CA ASP A 84 0.86 4.56 27.24
C ASP A 84 0.62 4.05 25.82
N HIS A 85 -0.52 4.44 25.24
CA HIS A 85 -0.88 4.09 23.88
C HIS A 85 -0.10 4.91 22.82
N GLY A 86 0.55 6.01 23.25
CA GLY A 86 1.26 6.92 22.35
C GLY A 86 2.50 6.28 21.74
N HIS A 87 3.24 5.50 22.54
CA HIS A 87 4.40 4.76 22.05
C HIS A 87 4.02 3.71 21.00
N GLU A 88 3.03 2.87 21.29
CA GLU A 88 2.58 1.79 20.39
C GLU A 88 2.00 2.34 19.08
N TYR A 89 1.22 3.44 19.17
CA TYR A 89 0.68 4.10 17.98
C TYR A 89 1.79 4.62 17.06
N MET A 90 2.79 5.30 17.60
CA MET A 90 3.89 5.82 16.79
C MET A 90 4.76 4.70 16.19
N ILE A 91 4.99 3.60 16.93
CA ILE A 91 5.68 2.42 16.39
C ILE A 91 4.91 1.89 15.16
N THR A 92 3.59 1.75 15.27
CA THR A 92 2.73 1.29 14.17
C THR A 92 2.82 2.18 12.94
N VAL A 93 2.81 3.51 13.13
CA VAL A 93 2.95 4.47 12.03
C VAL A 93 4.30 4.32 11.32
N LEU A 94 5.39 4.22 12.08
CA LEU A 94 6.74 4.06 11.50
C LEU A 94 6.89 2.72 10.77
N GLN A 95 6.35 1.62 11.32
CA GLN A 95 6.34 0.33 10.64
C GLN A 95 5.53 0.36 9.34
N THR A 96 4.41 1.09 9.33
CA THR A 96 3.60 1.28 8.13
C THR A 96 4.38 2.06 7.07
N ILE A 97 5.09 3.13 7.45
CA ILE A 97 5.98 3.86 6.54
C ILE A 97 7.05 2.92 5.96
N SER A 98 7.71 2.13 6.79
CA SER A 98 8.71 1.14 6.34
C SER A 98 8.12 0.15 5.32
N THR A 99 6.89 -0.31 5.57
CA THR A 99 6.17 -1.21 4.66
C THR A 99 5.83 -0.53 3.32
N ILE A 100 5.39 0.72 3.34
CA ILE A 100 5.06 1.49 2.13
C ILE A 100 6.27 1.63 1.21
N PHE A 101 7.44 1.94 1.77
CA PHE A 101 8.68 2.13 1.01
C PHE A 101 9.43 0.83 0.72
N SER A 102 8.99 -0.30 1.28
CA SER A 102 9.54 -1.59 0.92
C SER A 102 9.15 -1.92 -0.53
N PRO A 103 10.06 -2.48 -1.34
CA PRO A 103 9.73 -2.91 -2.68
C PRO A 103 8.59 -3.92 -2.59
N SER A 104 7.39 -3.50 -2.99
CA SER A 104 6.27 -4.41 -3.18
C SER A 104 6.72 -5.38 -4.26
N ARG A 105 6.85 -6.66 -3.91
CA ARG A 105 7.09 -7.74 -4.86
C ARG A 105 6.12 -7.51 -6.02
N PRO A 106 6.59 -7.39 -7.28
CA PRO A 106 5.66 -7.22 -8.40
C PRO A 106 4.68 -8.38 -8.32
N THR A 107 3.40 -8.07 -8.15
CA THR A 107 2.34 -9.03 -8.44
C THR A 107 2.40 -9.16 -9.95
N THR A 108 3.23 -10.08 -10.43
CA THR A 108 3.22 -10.48 -11.83
C THR A 108 1.76 -10.82 -12.12
N PRO A 109 1.06 -10.10 -13.01
CA PRO A 109 -0.22 -10.59 -13.49
C PRO A 109 0.08 -11.97 -14.05
N GLU A 110 -0.61 -13.00 -13.54
CA GLU A 110 -0.50 -14.33 -14.12
C GLU A 110 -0.62 -14.17 -15.64
N PRO A 111 0.33 -14.71 -16.43
CA PRO A 111 0.11 -14.76 -17.86
C PRO A 111 -1.20 -15.51 -18.04
N ILE A 112 -2.19 -14.83 -18.62
CA ILE A 112 -3.45 -15.44 -19.04
C ILE A 112 -3.01 -16.61 -19.91
N SER A 113 -3.09 -17.80 -19.31
CA SER A 113 -2.59 -19.03 -19.90
C SER A 113 -3.51 -19.32 -21.07
N ALA A 114 -3.09 -18.85 -22.24
CA ALA A 114 -3.58 -19.33 -23.51
C ALA A 114 -3.18 -20.80 -23.62
N PHE A 115 -4.02 -21.68 -23.05
CA PHE A 115 -4.02 -23.10 -23.35
C PHE A 115 -5.33 -23.49 -24.03
N TYR A 116 -5.25 -23.44 -25.37
CA TYR A 116 -5.72 -24.42 -26.34
C TYR A 116 -7.08 -25.11 -26.13
N THR A 117 -8.03 -24.71 -26.99
CA THR A 117 -8.61 -25.54 -28.07
C THR A 117 -8.66 -27.06 -27.85
N GLU A 118 -9.84 -27.64 -27.69
CA GLU A 118 -10.55 -28.52 -28.67
C GLU A 118 -11.61 -29.40 -27.98
N GLN A 119 -12.89 -29.12 -28.23
CA GLN A 119 -13.95 -30.13 -28.37
C GLN A 119 -15.11 -29.42 -29.09
N ALA A 120 -15.09 -29.42 -30.42
CA ALA A 120 -15.65 -30.48 -31.27
C ALA A 120 -17.14 -30.26 -31.56
N GLN A 121 -17.39 -29.93 -32.83
CA GLN A 121 -18.38 -30.62 -33.66
C GLN A 121 -19.81 -30.73 -33.10
N TYR A 122 -20.63 -29.67 -33.24
CA TYR A 122 -22.09 -29.85 -33.28
C TYR A 122 -22.87 -28.90 -34.22
N ALA A 123 -22.20 -28.12 -35.07
CA ALA A 123 -22.88 -27.21 -36.01
C ALA A 123 -22.64 -27.50 -37.50
N SER A 124 -22.02 -28.65 -37.85
CA SER A 124 -21.81 -29.09 -39.24
C SER A 124 -22.61 -30.35 -39.62
N TYR A 125 -23.28 -30.99 -38.64
CA TYR A 125 -24.05 -32.24 -38.84
C TYR A 125 -25.57 -32.10 -38.61
N MET A 126 -26.12 -30.89 -38.66
CA MET A 126 -27.54 -30.68 -38.96
C MET A 126 -27.67 -30.11 -40.36
N ALA A 127 -27.44 -31.00 -41.33
CA ALA A 127 -28.30 -31.20 -42.49
C ALA A 127 -28.69 -29.91 -43.26
N ILE A 128 -28.20 -29.68 -44.49
CA ILE A 128 -28.27 -30.63 -45.62
C ILE A 128 -29.46 -31.60 -45.47
N ARG A 129 -30.64 -31.08 -45.15
CA ARG A 129 -31.97 -31.60 -45.49
C ARG A 129 -32.94 -30.45 -45.29
N LEU A 130 -33.08 -29.61 -46.31
CA LEU A 130 -34.32 -28.93 -46.74
C LEU A 130 -34.02 -28.14 -48.02
N VAL A 131 -33.44 -28.82 -49.01
CA VAL A 131 -33.76 -28.51 -50.41
C VAL A 131 -35.11 -29.19 -50.63
N GLY A 132 -36.18 -28.41 -50.51
CA GLY A 132 -37.53 -28.93 -50.61
C GLY A 132 -38.56 -27.89 -50.23
N GLU A 133 -39.03 -27.17 -51.25
CA GLU A 133 -40.35 -26.53 -51.32
C GLU A 133 -40.54 -25.13 -50.68
N LYS A 134 -40.44 -24.14 -51.58
CA LYS A 134 -41.49 -23.14 -51.89
C LYS A 134 -42.38 -22.68 -50.73
N LYS A 135 -42.32 -21.36 -50.43
CA LYS A 135 -43.36 -20.39 -50.83
C LYS A 135 -42.96 -18.96 -50.44
N GLU A 136 -43.25 -18.05 -51.37
CA GLU A 136 -43.28 -16.59 -51.18
C GLU A 136 -43.97 -16.18 -49.88
N PHE A 137 -43.48 -15.12 -49.23
CA PHE A 137 -44.37 -14.05 -48.77
C PHE A 137 -43.60 -12.73 -48.63
N THR A 138 -43.94 -11.81 -49.53
CA THR A 138 -43.53 -10.41 -49.58
C THR A 138 -44.22 -9.64 -48.45
N PHE A 139 -43.52 -8.76 -47.72
CA PHE A 139 -44.19 -7.60 -47.12
C PHE A 139 -43.29 -6.36 -47.00
N LYS A 140 -43.93 -5.22 -47.26
CA LYS A 140 -43.37 -3.94 -47.70
C LYS A 140 -42.74 -3.13 -46.56
N LYS A 141 -41.64 -2.46 -46.90
CA LYS A 141 -41.05 -1.30 -46.21
C LYS A 141 -42.01 -0.11 -46.31
N LYS A 142 -42.53 0.38 -45.19
CA LYS A 142 -43.30 1.63 -45.11
C LYS A 142 -42.38 2.72 -44.53
N ARG A 143 -41.98 3.68 -45.36
CA ARG A 143 -41.49 4.99 -44.91
C ARG A 143 -42.69 5.73 -44.31
N GLN A 144 -42.50 6.35 -43.15
CA GLN A 144 -43.30 7.50 -42.75
C GLN A 144 -42.41 8.74 -42.80
N GLU A 145 -43.08 9.81 -43.18
CA GLU A 145 -42.63 11.14 -43.62
C GLU A 145 -41.92 11.94 -42.54
#